data_AF-A0A0S9S6V4-F1
#
_entry.id   AF-A0A0S9S6V4-F1
#
_cell.length_a   1.000
_cell.length_b   1.000
_cell.length_c   1.000
_cell.angle_alpha   90.00
_cell.angle_beta   90.00
_cell.angle_gamma   90.00
#
_symmetry.space_group_name_H-M   'P 1'
#
loop_
_entity.id
_entity.type
_entity.pdbx_description
1 polymer ?
#
loop_
_entity_poly.entity_id
_entity_poly.type
_entity_poly.pdbx_seq_one_letter_code
_entity_poly.pdbx_strand_id
1 'polypeptide(L)'
;MREALEKSAGAFRTIKEAADELDVPQHVLRFWETRFAQIRPIKRAGGRRYYRPEDVALLKGIKRLLHGQGYTIKGAQRVLRERGLRFVQSVGRGEAVVAAPSIQDADVDVQHVELPAAEPLSPKQRAVLVGVLGDLQACREAIAHLRRLPESKACY
;
A
#
# COMPACT_ATOMS: atom_id res chain seq x y z
N MET A 1 -19.53 15.17 8.33
CA MET A 1 -18.32 14.47 8.85
C MET A 1 -17.05 15.22 8.42
N ARG A 2 -16.90 16.49 8.80
CA ARG A 2 -15.72 17.34 8.58
C ARG A 2 -15.44 18.10 9.89
N GLU A 3 -14.94 17.39 10.89
CA GLU A 3 -14.68 17.98 12.22
C GLU A 3 -13.24 17.70 12.69
N ALA A 4 -12.32 17.60 11.72
CA ALA A 4 -10.89 17.39 11.97
C ALA A 4 -10.05 18.67 11.74
N LEU A 5 -10.67 19.77 11.29
CA LEU A 5 -9.97 20.98 10.84
C LEU A 5 -9.74 22.04 11.93
N GLU A 6 -10.34 21.90 13.12
CA GLU A 6 -10.28 22.95 14.16
C GLU A 6 -9.26 22.75 15.29
N LYS A 7 -8.44 21.70 15.25
CA LYS A 7 -7.29 21.63 16.17
C LYS A 7 -6.11 22.36 15.52
N SER A 8 -5.83 23.56 15.99
CA SER A 8 -4.71 24.45 15.61
C SER A 8 -3.56 23.75 14.88
N ALA A 9 -3.18 24.30 13.72
CA ALA A 9 -2.14 23.77 12.85
C ALA A 9 -0.75 23.56 13.53
N GLY A 10 -0.55 24.11 14.73
CA GLY A 10 0.65 23.98 15.55
C GLY A 10 0.56 22.98 16.71
N ALA A 11 -0.58 22.35 16.96
CA ALA A 11 -0.73 21.50 18.16
C ALA A 11 -0.10 20.10 17.98
N PHE A 12 0.59 19.65 19.02
CA PHE A 12 1.13 18.29 19.10
C PHE A 12 0.00 17.25 19.02
N ARG A 13 0.26 16.14 18.32
CA ARG A 13 -0.69 15.04 18.16
C ARG A 13 -0.22 13.82 18.92
N THR A 14 -1.13 13.16 19.63
CA THR A 14 -0.86 11.84 20.20
C THR A 14 -0.87 10.77 19.12
N ILE A 15 -0.30 9.58 19.38
CA ILE A 15 -0.33 8.46 18.43
C ILE A 15 -1.74 8.02 18.05
N LYS A 16 -2.70 8.11 18.97
CA LYS A 16 -4.10 7.81 18.69
C LYS A 16 -4.68 8.84 17.73
N GLU A 17 -4.52 10.13 18.03
CA GLU A 17 -5.02 11.21 17.17
C GLU A 17 -4.37 11.20 15.78
N ALA A 18 -3.05 10.95 15.70
CA ALA A 18 -2.36 10.81 14.43
C ALA A 18 -2.86 9.60 13.64
N ALA A 19 -3.06 8.45 14.30
CA ALA A 19 -3.63 7.25 13.66
C ALA A 19 -5.02 7.51 13.10
N ASP A 20 -5.89 8.15 13.89
CA ASP A 20 -7.26 8.49 13.49
C ASP A 20 -7.27 9.51 12.33
N GLU A 21 -6.38 10.52 12.37
CA GLU A 21 -6.26 11.55 11.31
C GLU A 21 -5.70 10.96 10.00
N LEU A 22 -4.75 10.04 10.10
CA LEU A 22 -4.14 9.37 8.97
C LEU A 22 -4.94 8.16 8.50
N ASP A 23 -5.97 7.72 9.23
CA ASP A 23 -6.68 6.46 8.96
C ASP A 23 -5.70 5.28 8.76
N VAL A 24 -4.79 5.13 9.72
CA VAL A 24 -3.75 4.08 9.75
C VAL A 24 -3.67 3.51 11.16
N PRO A 25 -3.60 2.19 11.35
CA PRO A 25 -3.52 1.60 12.69
C PRO A 25 -2.30 2.09 13.49
N GLN A 26 -2.46 2.24 14.82
CA GLN A 26 -1.39 2.74 15.69
C GLN A 26 -0.11 1.89 15.64
N HIS A 27 -0.23 0.57 15.45
CA HIS A 27 0.94 -0.32 15.35
C HIS A 27 1.76 -0.06 14.08
N VAL A 28 1.12 0.36 12.99
CA VAL A 28 1.80 0.74 11.74
C VAL A 28 2.57 2.04 11.95
N LEU A 29 2.01 3.02 12.67
CA LEU A 29 2.76 4.22 13.05
C LEU A 29 3.99 3.91 13.91
N ARG A 30 3.87 3.01 14.90
CA ARG A 30 5.02 2.54 15.70
C ARG A 30 6.08 1.88 14.83
N PHE A 31 5.66 1.14 13.81
CA PHE A 31 6.58 0.53 12.86
C PHE A 31 7.25 1.58 11.96
N TRP A 32 6.52 2.60 11.51
CA TRP A 32 7.11 3.69 10.74
C TRP A 32 8.12 4.50 11.56
N GLU A 33 7.94 4.66 12.87
CA GLU A 33 8.96 5.25 13.75
C GLU A 33 10.31 4.53 13.67
N THR A 34 10.33 3.20 13.49
CA THR A 34 11.59 2.43 13.41
C THR A 34 12.19 2.47 12.01
N ARG A 35 11.38 2.72 10.97
CA ARG A 35 11.82 2.78 9.58
C ARG A 35 12.26 4.18 9.16
N PHE A 36 11.67 5.25 9.70
CA PHE A 36 11.95 6.62 9.30
C PHE A 36 12.57 7.41 10.45
N ALA A 37 13.90 7.50 10.47
CA ALA A 37 14.65 8.21 11.52
C ALA A 37 14.36 9.72 11.63
N GLN A 38 13.69 10.28 10.62
CA GLN A 38 13.20 11.65 10.57
C GLN A 38 12.01 11.87 11.50
N ILE A 39 11.22 10.83 11.77
CA ILE A 39 10.05 10.90 12.66
C ILE A 39 10.54 10.64 14.08
N ARG A 40 10.65 11.70 14.88
CA ARG A 40 11.17 11.62 16.25
C ARG A 40 10.10 12.03 17.26
N PRO A 41 9.26 11.08 17.72
CA PRO A 41 8.23 11.39 18.70
C PRO A 41 8.84 11.85 20.02
N ILE A 42 8.28 12.90 20.60
CA ILE A 42 8.68 13.40 21.91
C ILE A 42 8.10 12.48 22.98
N LYS A 43 8.98 11.87 23.78
CA LYS A 43 8.60 11.06 24.94
C LYS A 43 8.45 11.95 26.16
N ARG A 44 7.23 12.06 26.70
CA ARG A 44 6.99 12.72 28.00
C ARG A 44 6.98 11.71 29.16
N ALA A 45 7.10 12.21 30.39
CA ALA A 45 6.87 11.45 31.61
C ALA A 45 5.51 10.73 31.52
N GLY A 46 5.50 9.40 31.51
CA GLY A 46 4.32 8.58 31.26
C GLY A 46 4.32 7.79 29.94
N GLY A 47 5.40 7.83 29.16
CA GLY A 47 5.60 6.92 28.01
C GLY A 47 4.72 7.20 26.79
N ARG A 48 3.93 8.28 26.83
CA ARG A 48 3.12 8.74 25.70
C ARG A 48 4.00 9.43 24.67
N ARG A 49 3.74 9.13 23.39
CA ARG A 49 4.41 9.68 22.22
C ARG A 49 3.60 10.84 21.67
N TYR A 50 4.27 11.98 21.47
CA TYR A 50 3.69 13.14 20.81
C TYR A 50 4.45 13.42 19.52
N TYR A 51 3.72 13.57 18.43
CA TYR A 51 4.24 13.99 17.13
C TYR A 51 4.12 15.49 16.98
N ARG A 52 5.14 16.10 16.35
CA ARG A 52 5.07 17.50 15.92
C ARG A 52 4.14 17.61 14.71
N PRO A 53 3.53 18.79 14.48
CA PRO A 53 2.78 19.03 13.25
C PRO A 53 3.59 18.72 11.97
N GLU A 54 4.90 19.00 12.00
CA GLU A 54 5.82 18.68 10.90
C GLU A 54 5.99 17.17 10.67
N ASP A 55 6.04 16.38 11.75
CA ASP A 55 6.11 14.92 11.67
C ASP A 55 4.80 14.34 11.11
N VAL A 56 3.66 14.91 11.52
CA VAL A 56 2.34 14.51 10.98
C VAL A 56 2.22 14.84 9.50
N ALA A 57 2.73 16.00 9.06
CA ALA A 57 2.80 16.34 7.64
C ALA A 57 3.69 15.37 6.85
N LEU A 58 4.82 14.95 7.44
CA LEU A 58 5.69 13.95 6.83
C LEU A 58 5.02 12.57 6.76
N LEU A 59 4.33 12.14 7.82
CA LEU A 59 3.54 10.91 7.88
C LEU A 59 2.47 10.87 6.79
N LYS A 60 1.80 12.00 6.51
CA LYS A 60 0.84 12.11 5.39
C LYS A 60 1.49 11.88 4.04
N GLY A 61 2.70 12.42 3.85
CA GLY A 61 3.49 12.17 2.65
C GLY A 61 3.87 10.70 2.49
N ILE A 62 4.36 10.08 3.57
CA ILE A 62 4.71 8.65 3.58
C ILE A 62 3.49 7.77 3.29
N LYS A 63 2.32 8.05 3.90
CA LYS A 63 1.08 7.33 3.60
C LYS A 63 0.76 7.38 2.11
N ARG A 64 0.87 8.56 1.48
CA ARG A 64 0.60 8.71 0.04
C ARG A 64 1.61 7.98 -0.84
N LEU A 65 2.88 7.97 -0.46
CA LEU A 65 3.90 7.19 -1.17
C LEU A 65 3.57 5.69 -1.12
N LEU A 66 3.29 5.17 0.07
CA LEU A 66 3.06 3.73 0.27
C LEU A 66 1.72 3.26 -0.28
N HIS A 67 0.61 3.89 0.14
CA HIS A 67 -0.74 3.43 -0.19
C HIS A 67 -1.34 4.10 -1.43
N GLY A 68 -0.90 5.32 -1.76
CA GLY A 68 -1.42 6.05 -2.92
C GLY A 68 -0.66 5.70 -4.21
N GLN A 69 0.67 5.61 -4.12
CA GLN A 69 1.55 5.42 -5.28
C GLN A 69 2.19 4.03 -5.34
N GLY A 70 2.03 3.20 -4.30
CA GLY A 70 2.54 1.82 -4.30
C GLY A 70 4.05 1.71 -4.07
N TYR A 71 4.68 2.74 -3.50
CA TYR A 71 6.08 2.62 -3.11
C TYR A 71 6.24 1.65 -1.94
N THR A 72 7.39 0.97 -1.91
CA THR A 72 7.82 0.20 -0.73
C THR A 72 8.41 1.11 0.35
N ILE A 73 8.61 0.58 1.56
CA ILE A 73 9.29 1.33 2.63
C ILE A 73 10.70 1.75 2.21
N LYS A 74 11.43 0.89 1.50
CA LYS A 74 12.75 1.21 0.94
C LYS A 74 12.66 2.30 -0.13
N GLY A 75 11.67 2.22 -1.03
CA GLY A 75 11.42 3.24 -2.04
C GLY A 75 11.08 4.60 -1.42
N ALA A 76 10.22 4.62 -0.41
CA ALA A 76 9.87 5.84 0.33
C ALA A 76 11.09 6.44 1.07
N GLN A 77 11.93 5.62 1.70
CA GLN A 77 13.19 6.07 2.30
C GLN A 77 14.15 6.67 1.29
N ARG A 78 14.23 6.09 0.09
CA ARG A 78 15.06 6.59 -1.01
C ARG A 78 14.55 7.95 -1.50
N VAL A 79 13.25 8.09 -1.76
CA VAL A 79 12.65 9.39 -2.13
C VAL A 79 12.92 10.45 -1.05
N LEU A 80 12.83 10.07 0.22
CA LEU A 80 13.12 10.96 1.34
C LEU A 80 14.60 11.41 1.37
N ARG A 81 15.53 10.54 0.97
CA ARG A 81 16.96 10.84 0.89
C ARG A 81 17.32 11.69 -0.32
N GLU A 82 16.74 11.39 -1.49
CA GLU A 82 17.06 12.06 -2.75
C GLU A 82 16.40 13.45 -2.86
N ARG A 83 15.11 13.55 -2.52
CA ARG A 83 14.31 14.78 -2.68
C ARG A 83 14.17 15.58 -1.38
N GLY A 84 14.50 14.97 -0.25
CA GLY A 84 14.48 15.61 1.07
C GLY A 84 13.09 15.63 1.73
N LEU A 85 13.07 16.03 3.01
CA LEU A 85 11.87 16.02 3.85
C LEU A 85 10.78 16.98 3.34
N ARG A 86 11.17 18.17 2.87
CA ARG A 86 10.22 19.19 2.40
C ARG A 86 9.42 18.71 1.19
N PHE A 87 10.05 17.93 0.31
CA PHE A 87 9.37 17.34 -0.83
C PHE A 87 8.33 16.31 -0.39
N VAL A 88 8.67 15.40 0.53
CA VAL A 88 7.71 14.40 1.01
C VAL A 88 6.54 15.06 1.75
N GLN A 89 6.78 16.15 2.48
CA GLN A 89 5.71 16.95 3.09
C GLN A 89 4.80 17.63 2.04
N SER A 90 5.34 18.14 0.92
CA SER A 90 4.52 18.71 -0.16
C SER A 90 3.71 17.65 -0.90
N VAL A 91 4.26 16.43 -1.05
CA VAL A 91 3.49 15.24 -1.51
C VAL A 91 2.33 14.95 -0.56
N GLY A 92 2.55 15.05 0.75
CA GLY A 92 1.51 14.92 1.78
C GLY A 92 0.39 15.95 1.69
N ARG A 93 0.69 17.18 1.25
CA ARG A 93 -0.30 18.24 0.96
C ARG A 93 -0.97 18.09 -0.40
N GLY A 94 -0.30 17.46 -1.37
CA GLY A 94 -0.82 17.21 -2.72
C GLY A 94 -0.33 18.20 -3.75
N GLU A 95 0.66 19.00 -3.38
CA GLU A 95 1.32 20.01 -4.22
C GLU A 95 2.38 19.39 -5.12
N ALA A 96 2.84 18.17 -4.81
CA ALA A 96 3.85 17.45 -5.56
C ALA A 96 3.41 16.01 -5.84
N VAL A 97 3.58 15.59 -7.09
CA VAL A 97 3.34 14.21 -7.52
C VAL A 97 4.70 13.56 -7.72
N VAL A 98 4.90 12.38 -7.14
CA VAL A 98 6.09 11.58 -7.45
C VAL A 98 5.73 10.72 -8.66
N ALA A 99 6.66 10.61 -9.61
CA ALA A 99 6.48 9.75 -10.78
C ALA A 99 6.18 8.31 -10.33
N ALA A 100 5.52 7.52 -11.18
CA ALA A 100 5.20 6.13 -10.87
C ALA A 100 6.44 5.36 -10.37
N PRO A 101 6.29 4.45 -9.38
CA PRO A 101 7.41 3.69 -8.85
C PRO A 101 8.12 2.93 -9.98
N SER A 102 9.45 2.97 -9.98
CA SER A 102 10.23 2.16 -10.90
C SER A 102 10.14 0.68 -10.47
N ILE A 103 10.39 -0.28 -11.38
CA ILE A 103 10.31 -1.72 -11.07
C ILE A 103 11.19 -2.10 -9.85
N GLN A 104 12.25 -1.35 -9.59
CA GLN A 104 13.15 -1.52 -8.43
C GLN A 104 12.51 -1.11 -7.09
N ASP A 105 11.49 -0.26 -7.12
CA ASP A 105 10.77 0.20 -5.93
C ASP A 105 9.55 -0.69 -5.60
N ALA A 106 9.25 -1.67 -6.46
CA ALA A 106 8.09 -2.56 -6.42
C ALA A 106 8.38 -3.95 -5.81
N ASP A 107 9.45 -4.09 -5.02
CA ASP A 107 9.67 -5.28 -4.18
C ASP A 107 8.53 -5.39 -3.18
N VAL A 108 7.51 -6.20 -3.49
CA VAL A 108 6.28 -6.38 -2.71
C VAL A 108 6.62 -6.47 -1.22
N ASP A 109 6.45 -5.37 -0.49
CA ASP A 109 6.44 -5.37 0.97
C ASP A 109 5.06 -5.90 1.34
N VAL A 110 4.94 -7.23 1.23
CA VAL A 110 3.79 -7.99 1.71
C VAL A 110 3.70 -7.64 3.17
N GLN A 111 2.80 -6.71 3.50
CA GLN A 111 2.31 -6.60 4.85
C GLN A 111 1.88 -8.01 5.21
N HIS A 112 2.57 -8.59 6.18
CA HIS A 112 2.17 -9.79 6.88
C HIS A 112 0.82 -9.49 7.54
N VAL A 113 -0.25 -9.52 6.75
CA VAL A 113 -1.40 -10.30 7.15
C VAL A 113 -0.81 -11.69 7.28
N GLU A 114 -0.67 -12.14 8.52
CA GLU A 114 -0.49 -13.55 8.79
C GLU A 114 -1.71 -14.22 8.17
N LEU A 115 -1.62 -14.59 6.89
CA LEU A 115 -2.52 -15.55 6.33
C LEU A 115 -2.34 -16.76 7.24
N PRO A 116 -3.38 -17.20 7.97
CA PRO A 116 -3.26 -18.42 8.76
C PRO A 116 -2.71 -19.46 7.81
N ALA A 117 -1.62 -20.14 8.21
CA ALA A 117 -0.92 -21.11 7.39
C ALA A 117 -1.97 -21.94 6.66
N ALA A 118 -2.15 -21.67 5.37
CA ALA A 118 -3.30 -22.16 4.64
C ALA A 118 -3.18 -23.68 4.72
N GLU A 119 -4.12 -24.32 5.42
CA GLU A 119 -4.11 -25.76 5.54
C GLU A 119 -3.96 -26.33 4.13
N PRO A 120 -3.00 -27.24 3.91
CA PRO A 120 -2.75 -27.75 2.58
C PRO A 120 -4.07 -28.30 2.05
N LEU A 121 -4.54 -27.74 0.93
CA LEU A 121 -5.84 -28.06 0.34
C LEU A 121 -6.11 -29.56 0.44
N SER A 122 -7.28 -29.94 0.94
CA SER A 122 -7.65 -31.35 1.02
C SER A 122 -7.53 -32.02 -0.36
N PRO A 123 -7.23 -33.33 -0.43
CA PRO A 123 -7.20 -34.05 -1.70
C PRO A 123 -8.45 -33.85 -2.55
N LYS A 124 -9.62 -33.71 -1.91
CA LYS A 124 -10.90 -33.42 -2.56
C LYS A 124 -10.94 -32.03 -3.20
N GLN A 125 -10.50 -30.99 -2.49
CA GLN A 125 -10.43 -29.62 -3.03
C GLN A 125 -9.45 -29.55 -4.22
N ARG A 126 -8.31 -30.24 -4.13
CA ARG A 126 -7.36 -30.32 -5.26
C ARG A 126 -7.96 -31.03 -6.47
N ALA A 127 -8.67 -32.13 -6.26
CA ALA A 127 -9.30 -32.87 -7.35
C ALA A 127 -10.34 -32.00 -8.09
N VAL A 128 -11.15 -31.24 -7.35
CA VAL A 128 -12.11 -30.29 -7.94
C VAL A 128 -11.40 -29.21 -8.75
N LEU A 129 -10.35 -28.59 -8.21
CA LEU A 129 -9.61 -27.53 -8.92
C LEU A 129 -8.93 -28.05 -10.19
N VAL A 130 -8.38 -29.26 -10.17
CA VAL A 130 -7.79 -29.90 -11.35
C VAL A 130 -8.84 -30.19 -12.42
N GLY A 131 -10.05 -30.62 -12.02
CA GLY A 131 -11.18 -30.80 -12.93
C GLY A 131 -11.57 -29.49 -13.62
N VAL A 132 -11.82 -28.44 -12.83
CA VAL A 132 -12.18 -27.11 -13.36
C VAL A 132 -11.09 -26.55 -14.28
N LEU A 133 -9.82 -26.75 -13.95
CA LEU A 133 -8.71 -26.34 -14.81
C LEU A 133 -8.71 -27.08 -16.15
N GLY A 134 -9.04 -28.38 -16.15
CA GLY A 134 -9.22 -29.16 -17.38
C GLY A 134 -10.37 -28.63 -18.24
N ASP A 135 -11.52 -28.34 -17.63
CA ASP A 135 -12.68 -27.78 -18.32
C ASP A 135 -12.35 -26.43 -18.98
N LEU A 136 -11.68 -25.55 -18.24
CA LEU A 136 -11.26 -24.24 -18.76
C LEU A 136 -10.24 -24.35 -19.88
N GLN A 137 -9.32 -25.32 -19.81
CA GLN A 137 -8.37 -25.60 -20.88
C GLN A 137 -9.08 -26.09 -22.14
N ALA A 138 -10.06 -26.99 -22.01
CA ALA A 138 -10.88 -27.46 -23.12
C ALA A 138 -11.69 -26.31 -23.75
N CYS A 139 -12.30 -25.44 -22.95
CA CYS A 139 -12.98 -24.25 -23.45
C CYS A 139 -12.03 -23.34 -24.24
N ARG A 140 -10.81 -23.13 -23.73
CA ARG A 140 -9.80 -22.30 -24.41
C ARG A 140 -9.42 -22.89 -25.77
N GLU A 141 -9.26 -24.20 -25.87
CA GLU A 141 -8.94 -24.89 -27.12
C GLU A 141 -10.09 -24.84 -28.12
N ALA A 142 -11.33 -25.04 -27.67
CA ALA A 142 -12.52 -24.91 -28.52
C ALA A 142 -12.66 -23.49 -29.10
N ILE A 143 -12.43 -22.46 -28.28
CA ILE A 143 -12.42 -21.06 -28.75
C ILE A 143 -11.28 -20.85 -29.76
N ALA A 144 -10.09 -21.40 -29.50
CA ALA A 144 -8.96 -21.29 -30.43
C ALA A 144 -9.23 -21.98 -31.77
N HIS A 145 -9.97 -23.10 -31.76
CA HIS A 145 -10.41 -23.80 -32.97
C HIS A 145 -11.43 -22.99 -33.76
N LEU A 146 -12.48 -22.47 -33.10
CA LEU A 146 -13.47 -21.61 -33.75
C LEU A 146 -12.85 -20.37 -34.38
N ARG A 147 -11.82 -19.78 -33.74
CA ARG A 147 -11.08 -18.64 -34.29
C ARG A 147 -10.19 -18.97 -35.49
N ARG A 148 -9.87 -20.25 -35.73
CA ARG A 148 -9.03 -20.69 -36.87
C ARG A 148 -9.83 -21.18 -38.07
N LEU A 149 -11.14 -21.34 -37.96
CA LEU A 149 -11.95 -21.72 -39.11
C LEU A 149 -11.84 -20.60 -40.16
N PRO A 150 -11.34 -20.86 -41.38
CA PRO A 150 -11.48 -19.91 -42.46
C PRO A 150 -12.98 -19.75 -42.73
N GLU A 151 -13.45 -18.51 -42.90
CA GLU A 151 -14.80 -18.26 -43.38
C GLU A 151 -14.96 -19.03 -44.70
N SER A 152 -15.62 -20.18 -44.63
CA SER A 152 -15.96 -20.99 -45.79
C SER A 152 -16.82 -20.10 -46.67
N LYS A 153 -16.21 -19.63 -47.76
CA LYS A 153 -16.88 -18.91 -48.84
C LYS A 153 -18.23 -19.57 -49.08
N ALA A 154 -19.31 -18.85 -48.75
CA ALA A 154 -20.64 -19.21 -49.17
C ALA A 154 -20.61 -19.16 -50.71
N CYS A 155 -20.47 -20.33 -51.32
CA CYS A 155 -20.86 -20.55 -52.70
C CYS A 155 -22.38 -20.33 -52.79
N TYR A 156 -22.79 -19.24 -53.42
CA TYR A 156 -23.86 -19.25 -54.42
C TYR A 156 -23.78 -17.99 -55.28
#